data_AF-A0A7C3UEI1-F1
#
_entry.id   AF-A0A7C3UEI1-F1
#
_cell.length_a   1.000
_cell.length_b   1.000
_cell.length_c   1.000
_cell.angle_alpha   90.00
_cell.angle_beta   90.00
_cell.angle_gamma   90.00
#
_symmetry.space_group_name_H-M   'P 1'
#
loop_
_entity.id
_entity.type
_entity.pdbx_description
1 polymer ?
#
loop_
_entity_poly.entity_id
_entity_poly.type
_entity_poly.pdbx_seq_one_letter_code
_entity_poly.pdbx_strand_id
1 'polypeptide(L)'
;MLGELIRIVSERLSGKEVTSEEEIKRIALRSMLQYFGAKSAGFDHNQLLNQIVESLCDEPISIHSLHYSEVIEIGEMKFRHIHTCKPTKESLELAYNELKKSASFLDSLNVMKDVTDNFFKGYTTEDGLIKLYTHEKYKYGVYYSIIDDVGEDIKIHKDIAKNFDGEYVIVVPTEEELTPFLRFFARYSEDVKMAGFKIWVVDPIKRSIDPFIGYPKDFRLISRFKNPKLATIINSLWRVKVENID
;
A
#
# COMPACT_ATOMS: atom_id res chain seq x y z
N MET A 1 9.11 11.72 16.95
CA MET A 1 8.13 11.16 15.99
C MET A 1 8.50 11.54 14.56
N LEU A 2 8.34 12.80 14.13
CA LEU A 2 8.66 13.21 12.75
C LEU A 2 10.10 12.90 12.32
N GLY A 3 11.10 13.28 13.12
CA GLY A 3 12.51 12.97 12.81
C GLY A 3 12.83 11.47 12.69
N GLU A 4 12.10 10.62 13.41
CA GLU A 4 12.24 9.17 13.36
C GLU A 4 11.56 8.57 12.12
N LEU A 5 10.41 9.11 11.72
CA LEU A 5 9.77 8.75 10.45
C LEU A 5 10.63 9.15 9.25
N ILE A 6 11.23 10.34 9.28
CA ILE A 6 12.17 10.79 8.26
C ILE A 6 13.37 9.84 8.17
N ARG A 7 13.89 9.38 9.32
CA ARG A 7 14.95 8.38 9.36
C ARG A 7 14.52 7.09 8.67
N ILE A 8 13.33 6.55 9.00
CA ILE A 8 12.81 5.31 8.38
C ILE A 8 12.60 5.48 6.87
N VAL A 9 12.04 6.61 6.43
CA VAL A 9 11.83 6.91 4.99
C VAL A 9 13.17 7.01 4.26
N SER A 10 14.13 7.73 4.84
CA SER A 10 15.47 7.90 4.28
C SER A 10 16.23 6.57 4.23
N GLU A 11 16.03 5.68 5.21
CA GLU A 11 16.59 4.32 5.20
C GLU A 11 15.98 3.45 4.09
N ARG A 12 14.65 3.54 3.86
CA ARG A 12 14.00 2.86 2.74
C ARG A 12 14.44 3.37 1.36
N LEU A 13 14.82 4.64 1.29
CA LEU A 13 15.37 5.29 0.09
C LEU A 13 16.90 5.20 0.01
N SER A 14 17.57 4.57 0.97
CA SER A 14 19.03 4.53 1.02
C SER A 14 19.63 3.91 -0.23
N GLY A 15 20.65 4.56 -0.79
CA GLY A 15 21.29 4.15 -2.04
C GLY A 15 20.54 4.58 -3.30
N LYS A 16 19.35 5.18 -3.17
CA LYS A 16 18.61 5.72 -4.29
C LYS A 16 18.99 7.16 -4.55
N GLU A 17 19.60 7.42 -5.70
CA GLU A 17 20.11 8.74 -6.06
C GLU A 17 19.06 9.64 -6.70
N VAL A 18 18.07 9.03 -7.37
CA VAL A 18 17.01 9.70 -8.12
C VAL A 18 15.65 9.11 -7.74
N THR A 19 14.67 9.98 -7.49
CA THR A 19 13.31 9.60 -7.08
C THR A 19 12.28 10.60 -7.63
N SER A 20 11.03 10.46 -7.21
CA SER A 20 9.91 11.36 -7.51
C SER A 20 9.13 11.66 -6.22
N GLU A 21 8.34 12.72 -6.23
CA GLU A 21 7.53 13.09 -5.06
C GLU A 21 6.46 12.02 -4.77
N GLU A 22 5.90 11.41 -5.81
CA GLU A 22 4.93 10.33 -5.75
C GLU A 22 5.53 9.09 -5.07
N GLU A 23 6.77 8.75 -5.43
CA GLU A 23 7.50 7.65 -4.78
C GLU A 23 7.75 7.96 -3.31
N ILE A 24 8.24 9.16 -2.98
CA ILE A 24 8.46 9.57 -1.59
C ILE A 24 7.15 9.48 -0.80
N LYS A 25 6.02 9.96 -1.36
CA LYS A 25 4.70 9.86 -0.72
C LYS A 25 4.31 8.41 -0.43
N ARG A 26 4.43 7.52 -1.42
CA ARG A 26 4.09 6.10 -1.24
C ARG A 26 4.98 5.44 -0.19
N ILE A 27 6.29 5.68 -0.23
CA ILE A 27 7.23 5.14 0.77
C ILE A 27 6.94 5.73 2.16
N ALA A 28 6.60 7.02 2.26
CA ALA A 28 6.25 7.65 3.52
C ALA A 28 5.00 7.04 4.16
N LEU A 29 3.95 6.73 3.38
CA LEU A 29 2.78 6.00 3.87
C LEU A 29 3.15 4.63 4.46
N ARG A 30 4.00 3.87 3.75
CA ARG A 30 4.50 2.56 4.18
C ARG A 30 5.38 2.66 5.44
N SER A 31 6.23 3.68 5.53
CA SER A 31 7.06 3.96 6.71
C SER A 31 6.22 4.36 7.92
N MET A 32 5.16 5.15 7.72
CA MET A 32 4.21 5.47 8.78
C MET A 32 3.49 4.21 9.26
N LEU A 33 3.09 3.32 8.35
CA LEU A 33 2.50 2.04 8.72
C LEU A 33 3.47 1.20 9.57
N GLN A 34 4.74 1.13 9.18
CA GLN A 34 5.80 0.44 9.93
C GLN A 34 5.96 1.03 11.35
N TYR A 35 5.97 2.36 11.46
CA TYR A 35 6.23 3.04 12.73
C TYR A 35 5.04 2.96 13.70
N PHE A 36 3.83 3.21 13.22
CA PHE A 36 2.63 3.25 14.06
C PHE A 36 1.98 1.87 14.25
N GLY A 37 2.17 0.94 13.31
CA GLY A 37 1.52 -0.37 13.33
C GLY A 37 0.01 -0.25 13.45
N ALA A 38 -0.60 -1.06 14.33
CA ALA A 38 -2.04 -1.03 14.58
C ALA A 38 -2.56 0.31 15.15
N LYS A 39 -1.68 1.14 15.76
CA LYS A 39 -2.05 2.47 16.28
C LYS A 39 -2.27 3.51 15.18
N SER A 40 -2.02 3.16 13.92
CA SER A 40 -2.32 4.01 12.76
C SER A 40 -3.81 4.04 12.38
N ALA A 41 -4.62 3.22 13.04
CA ALA A 41 -6.08 3.23 12.93
C ALA A 41 -6.65 4.56 13.41
N GLY A 42 -7.39 5.26 12.54
CA GLY A 42 -7.96 6.58 12.86
C GLY A 42 -6.95 7.74 12.93
N PHE A 43 -5.67 7.48 12.61
CA PHE A 43 -4.64 8.51 12.65
C PHE A 43 -4.62 9.34 11.36
N ASP A 44 -4.96 10.63 11.46
CA ASP A 44 -4.77 11.58 10.35
C ASP A 44 -3.28 11.79 10.10
N HIS A 45 -2.83 11.36 8.93
CA HIS A 45 -1.43 11.33 8.53
C HIS A 45 -1.09 12.41 7.50
N ASN A 46 -2.06 13.21 7.03
CA ASN A 46 -1.84 14.12 5.88
C ASN A 46 -0.80 15.21 6.20
N GLN A 47 -0.92 15.83 7.38
CA GLN A 47 0.06 16.84 7.80
C GLN A 47 1.47 16.24 7.91
N LEU A 48 1.57 15.04 8.47
CA LEU A 48 2.83 14.34 8.67
C LEU A 48 3.46 13.89 7.34
N LEU A 49 2.63 13.41 6.41
CA LEU A 49 3.02 13.07 5.05
C LEU A 49 3.64 14.27 4.34
N ASN A 50 2.97 15.41 4.39
CA ASN A 50 3.45 16.65 3.76
C ASN A 50 4.79 17.10 4.35
N GLN A 51 4.93 17.06 5.68
CA GLN A 51 6.20 17.41 6.34
C GLN A 51 7.35 16.46 5.99
N ILE A 52 7.07 15.17 5.81
CA ILE A 52 8.09 14.22 5.36
C ILE A 52 8.52 14.53 3.92
N VAL A 53 7.56 14.77 3.02
CA VAL A 53 7.85 15.09 1.63
C VAL A 53 8.65 16.39 1.52
N GLU A 54 8.18 17.46 2.16
CA GLU A 54 8.88 18.75 2.24
C GLU A 54 10.30 18.58 2.79
N SER A 55 10.47 17.73 3.82
CA SER A 55 11.78 17.44 4.37
C SER A 55 12.75 16.79 3.39
N LEU A 56 12.27 15.92 2.50
CA LEU A 56 13.12 15.19 1.57
C LEU A 56 13.30 15.95 0.26
N CYS A 57 12.42 16.89 -0.05
CA CYS A 57 12.37 17.59 -1.33
C CYS A 57 12.92 19.02 -1.27
N ASP A 58 12.59 19.78 -0.22
CA ASP A 58 12.70 21.24 -0.24
C ASP A 58 13.53 21.78 0.93
N GLU A 59 13.17 21.47 2.18
CA GLU A 59 13.89 21.94 3.37
C GLU A 59 14.13 20.81 4.38
N PRO A 60 15.37 20.32 4.56
CA PRO A 60 15.65 19.22 5.45
C PRO A 60 15.45 19.62 6.92
N ILE A 61 14.43 19.06 7.57
CA ILE A 61 14.11 19.32 8.98
C ILE A 61 14.80 18.38 9.96
N SER A 62 15.66 17.47 9.49
CA SER A 62 16.41 16.50 10.30
C SER A 62 17.77 16.21 9.68
N ILE A 63 18.75 15.88 10.52
CA ILE A 63 20.07 15.38 10.07
C ILE A 63 19.97 14.04 9.34
N HIS A 64 18.86 13.33 9.50
CA HIS A 64 18.60 12.06 8.83
C HIS A 64 17.92 12.22 7.47
N SER A 65 17.55 13.44 7.07
CA SER A 65 16.85 13.69 5.81
C SER A 65 17.77 13.41 4.63
N LEU A 66 17.48 12.36 3.87
CA LEU A 66 18.09 12.12 2.57
C LEU A 66 17.50 13.14 1.57
N HIS A 67 18.19 14.27 1.43
CA HIS A 67 17.66 15.45 0.75
C HIS A 67 17.88 15.41 -0.77
N TYR A 68 16.79 15.31 -1.52
CA TYR A 68 16.70 15.34 -2.98
C TYR A 68 16.40 16.76 -3.48
N SER A 69 17.38 17.66 -3.27
CA SER A 69 17.24 19.10 -3.50
C SER A 69 17.14 19.50 -4.96
N GLU A 70 17.72 18.71 -5.87
CA GLU A 70 17.82 19.06 -7.28
C GLU A 70 16.64 18.49 -8.07
N VAL A 71 16.14 19.26 -9.04
CA VAL A 71 15.02 18.87 -9.90
C VAL A 71 15.51 18.62 -11.32
N ILE A 72 15.03 17.54 -11.92
CA ILE A 72 15.21 17.26 -13.36
C ILE A 72 13.86 16.94 -13.99
N GLU A 73 13.56 17.62 -15.10
CA GLU A 73 12.32 17.44 -15.86
C GLU A 73 12.60 16.71 -17.17
N ILE A 74 11.83 15.66 -17.45
CA ILE A 74 11.90 14.88 -18.68
C ILE A 74 10.48 14.76 -19.24
N GLY A 75 10.16 15.56 -20.24
CA GLY A 75 8.78 15.70 -20.73
C GLY A 75 7.89 16.32 -19.64
N GLU A 76 6.79 15.66 -19.30
CA GLU A 76 5.87 16.08 -18.22
C GLU A 76 6.25 15.49 -16.85
N MET A 77 7.30 14.67 -16.79
CA MET A 77 7.71 13.98 -15.57
C MET A 77 8.76 14.79 -14.81
N LYS A 78 8.55 14.89 -13.49
CA LYS A 78 9.46 15.59 -12.58
C LYS A 78 10.15 14.58 -11.68
N PHE A 79 11.46 14.52 -11.75
CA PHE A 79 12.30 13.73 -10.86
C PHE A 79 13.11 14.65 -9.94
N ARG A 80 13.57 14.08 -8.83
CA ARG A 80 14.46 14.75 -7.88
C ARG A 80 15.69 13.90 -7.62
N HIS A 81 16.84 14.53 -7.41
CA HIS A 81 18.09 13.84 -7.12
C HIS A 81 18.91 14.54 -6.03
N ILE A 82 19.83 13.78 -5.42
CA ILE A 82 20.75 14.30 -4.41
C ILE A 82 21.76 15.24 -5.09
N HIS A 83 22.08 16.36 -4.44
CA HIS A 83 22.98 17.40 -4.97
C HIS A 83 24.34 16.87 -5.45
N THR A 84 24.92 15.90 -4.75
CA THR A 84 26.25 15.37 -5.07
C THR A 84 26.25 14.31 -6.16
N CYS A 85 25.08 13.90 -6.65
CA CYS A 85 24.96 12.86 -7.67
C CYS A 85 24.55 13.46 -9.02
N LYS A 86 25.13 12.94 -10.10
CA LYS A 86 24.66 13.19 -11.45
C LYS A 86 23.81 12.00 -11.90
N PRO A 87 22.49 12.18 -12.15
CA PRO A 87 21.61 11.12 -12.61
C PRO A 87 22.16 10.40 -13.84
N THR A 88 22.22 9.07 -13.76
CA THR A 88 22.53 8.20 -14.89
C THR A 88 21.25 7.74 -15.59
N LYS A 89 21.36 7.28 -16.84
CA LYS A 89 20.23 6.70 -17.56
C LYS A 89 19.57 5.56 -16.77
N GLU A 90 20.36 4.66 -16.20
CA GLU A 90 19.87 3.54 -15.40
C GLU A 90 19.12 4.01 -14.14
N SER A 91 19.67 5.00 -13.41
CA SER A 91 18.99 5.56 -12.23
C SER A 91 17.65 6.21 -12.58
N LEU A 92 17.57 6.86 -13.74
CA LEU A 92 16.33 7.48 -14.23
C LEU A 92 15.31 6.43 -14.70
N GLU A 93 15.74 5.35 -15.35
CA GLU A 93 14.85 4.25 -15.74
C GLU A 93 14.25 3.56 -14.50
N LEU A 94 15.04 3.35 -13.45
CA LEU A 94 14.56 2.83 -12.16
C LEU A 94 13.59 3.81 -11.48
N ALA A 95 13.95 5.10 -11.41
CA ALA A 95 13.09 6.13 -10.85
C ALA A 95 11.76 6.26 -11.63
N TYR A 96 11.80 6.10 -12.95
CA TYR A 96 10.62 6.13 -13.80
C TYR A 96 9.65 4.98 -13.53
N ASN A 97 10.17 3.76 -13.36
CA ASN A 97 9.33 2.61 -13.01
C ASN A 97 8.65 2.81 -11.65
N GLU A 98 9.38 3.32 -10.65
CA GLU A 98 8.80 3.62 -9.34
C GLU A 98 7.84 4.81 -9.37
N LEU A 99 8.09 5.83 -10.19
CA LEU A 99 7.14 6.93 -10.44
C LEU A 99 5.83 6.39 -10.99
N LYS A 100 5.87 5.57 -12.06
CA LYS A 100 4.67 4.96 -12.65
C LYS A 100 3.86 4.17 -11.62
N LYS A 101 4.54 3.30 -10.87
CA LYS A 101 3.96 2.47 -9.81
C LYS A 101 3.29 3.35 -8.74
N SER A 102 3.98 4.41 -8.32
CA SER A 102 3.50 5.31 -7.27
C SER A 102 2.35 6.21 -7.73
N ALA A 103 2.45 6.80 -8.91
CA ALA A 103 1.41 7.63 -9.49
C ALA A 103 0.11 6.83 -9.72
N SER A 104 0.20 5.65 -10.33
CA SER A 104 -0.95 4.76 -10.54
C SER A 104 -1.67 4.40 -9.23
N PHE A 105 -0.91 4.11 -8.17
CA PHE A 105 -1.46 3.88 -6.85
C PHE A 105 -2.16 5.13 -6.27
N LEU A 106 -1.49 6.29 -6.30
CA LEU A 106 -2.02 7.52 -5.73
C LEU A 106 -3.29 7.99 -6.47
N ASP A 107 -3.32 7.87 -7.80
CA ASP A 107 -4.46 8.21 -8.65
C ASP A 107 -5.67 7.30 -8.37
N SER A 108 -5.43 6.01 -8.13
CA SER A 108 -6.49 5.04 -7.83
C SER A 108 -6.96 5.08 -6.37
N LEU A 109 -6.18 5.66 -5.44
CA LEU A 109 -6.45 5.64 -4.01
C LEU A 109 -7.84 6.17 -3.63
N ASN A 110 -8.26 7.29 -4.21
CA ASN A 110 -9.58 7.86 -3.94
C ASN A 110 -10.70 6.93 -4.42
N VAL A 111 -10.56 6.34 -5.60
CA VAL A 111 -11.53 5.37 -6.13
C VAL A 111 -11.57 4.11 -5.25
N MET A 112 -10.43 3.63 -4.77
CA MET A 112 -10.35 2.49 -3.85
C MET A 112 -11.08 2.78 -2.54
N LYS A 113 -10.89 3.99 -1.97
CA LYS A 113 -11.62 4.45 -0.79
C LYS A 113 -13.12 4.47 -1.05
N ASP A 114 -13.57 5.10 -2.14
CA ASP A 114 -14.99 5.20 -2.49
C ASP A 114 -15.65 3.81 -2.66
N VAL A 115 -14.98 2.89 -3.36
CA VAL A 115 -15.47 1.52 -3.56
C VAL A 115 -15.57 0.78 -2.23
N THR A 116 -14.58 0.98 -1.35
CA THR A 116 -14.56 0.34 -0.02
C THR A 116 -15.63 0.94 0.90
N ASP A 117 -15.83 2.25 0.87
CA ASP A 117 -16.88 2.94 1.64
C ASP A 117 -18.27 2.46 1.20
N ASN A 118 -18.49 2.28 -0.11
CA ASN A 118 -19.71 1.69 -0.61
C ASN A 118 -19.85 0.20 -0.21
N PHE A 119 -18.77 -0.57 -0.23
CA PHE A 119 -18.77 -1.96 0.25
C PHE A 119 -19.18 -2.05 1.71
N PHE A 120 -18.70 -1.14 2.57
CA PHE A 120 -19.07 -1.05 3.99
C PHE A 120 -20.28 -0.15 4.28
N LYS A 121 -21.11 0.20 3.28
CA LYS A 121 -22.30 1.04 3.48
C LYS A 121 -23.15 0.56 4.65
N GLY A 122 -23.39 1.45 5.62
CA GLY A 122 -24.09 1.18 6.88
C GLY A 122 -23.16 1.04 8.09
N TYR A 123 -21.84 0.93 7.88
CA TYR A 123 -20.85 0.98 8.95
C TYR A 123 -20.52 2.43 9.31
N THR A 124 -20.16 2.68 10.57
CA THR A 124 -19.53 3.94 10.98
C THR A 124 -18.08 3.94 10.53
N THR A 125 -17.63 5.03 9.93
CA THR A 125 -16.29 5.17 9.37
C THR A 125 -15.44 6.16 10.15
N GLU A 126 -14.16 5.86 10.35
CA GLU A 126 -13.16 6.81 10.87
C GLU A 126 -11.95 6.79 9.92
N ASP A 127 -11.65 7.94 9.33
CA ASP A 127 -10.52 8.08 8.40
C ASP A 127 -9.19 8.01 9.14
N GLY A 128 -8.19 7.47 8.48
CA GLY A 128 -6.83 7.37 8.99
C GLY A 128 -5.93 6.66 8.00
N LEU A 129 -4.67 6.44 8.37
CA LEU A 129 -3.76 5.61 7.57
C LEU A 129 -4.30 4.17 7.44
N ILE A 130 -4.79 3.62 8.56
CA ILE A 130 -5.74 2.50 8.54
C ILE A 130 -7.13 3.09 8.77
N LYS A 131 -7.99 3.00 7.75
CA LYS A 131 -9.39 3.44 7.85
C LYS A 131 -10.19 2.42 8.64
N LEU A 132 -11.01 2.87 9.58
CA LEU A 132 -11.83 1.99 10.40
C LEU A 132 -13.27 1.94 9.90
N TYR A 133 -13.85 0.74 9.91
CA TYR A 133 -15.27 0.50 9.70
C TYR A 133 -15.82 -0.30 10.87
N THR A 134 -16.82 0.25 11.56
CA THR A 134 -17.43 -0.40 12.74
C THR A 134 -18.95 -0.52 12.59
N HIS A 135 -19.49 -1.71 12.86
CA HIS A 135 -20.92 -1.97 12.92
C HIS A 135 -21.23 -3.07 13.93
N GLU A 136 -21.98 -2.74 14.99
CA GLU A 136 -22.27 -3.64 16.11
C GLU A 136 -20.97 -4.21 16.71
N LYS A 137 -20.78 -5.53 16.66
CA LYS A 137 -19.58 -6.24 17.12
C LYS A 137 -18.48 -6.37 16.07
N TYR A 138 -18.73 -5.94 14.83
CA TYR A 138 -17.78 -6.07 13.73
C TYR A 138 -16.95 -4.80 13.61
N LYS A 139 -15.63 -4.99 13.55
CA LYS A 139 -14.65 -3.92 13.37
C LYS A 139 -13.64 -4.34 12.31
N TYR A 140 -13.46 -3.51 11.29
CA TYR A 140 -12.52 -3.71 10.20
C TYR A 140 -11.53 -2.56 10.17
N GLY A 141 -10.25 -2.86 10.06
CA GLY A 141 -9.18 -1.90 9.77
C GLY A 141 -8.71 -2.12 8.34
N VAL A 142 -8.88 -1.12 7.49
CA VAL A 142 -8.54 -1.18 6.06
C VAL A 142 -7.30 -0.32 5.78
N TYR A 143 -6.27 -0.95 5.22
CA TYR A 143 -5.11 -0.26 4.67
C TYR A 143 -5.12 -0.34 3.14
N TYR A 144 -4.72 0.73 2.46
CA TYR A 144 -4.65 0.78 1.00
C TYR A 144 -3.20 0.68 0.55
N SER A 145 -2.93 -0.20 -0.41
CA SER A 145 -1.58 -0.46 -0.91
C SER A 145 -1.63 -1.00 -2.35
N ILE A 146 -0.49 -1.50 -2.82
CA ILE A 146 -0.36 -2.31 -4.04
C ILE A 146 0.27 -3.65 -3.70
N ILE A 147 0.02 -4.68 -4.50
CA ILE A 147 0.32 -6.06 -4.13
C ILE A 147 1.81 -6.33 -3.93
N ASP A 148 2.68 -5.70 -4.73
CA ASP A 148 4.13 -5.82 -4.57
C ASP A 148 4.59 -5.23 -3.21
N ASP A 149 4.04 -4.08 -2.81
CA ASP A 149 4.38 -3.42 -1.54
C ASP A 149 3.88 -4.24 -0.34
N VAL A 150 2.73 -4.91 -0.46
CA VAL A 150 2.25 -5.86 0.57
C VAL A 150 3.22 -7.03 0.74
N GLY A 151 3.82 -7.50 -0.36
CA GLY A 151 4.83 -8.56 -0.33
C GLY A 151 6.11 -8.11 0.36
N GLU A 152 6.59 -6.91 0.07
CA GLU A 152 7.76 -6.31 0.72
C GLU A 152 7.52 -6.05 2.21
N ASP A 153 6.33 -5.58 2.58
CA ASP A 153 5.95 -5.21 3.95
C ASP A 153 5.23 -6.33 4.71
N ILE A 154 5.36 -7.58 4.27
CA ILE A 154 4.59 -8.71 4.82
C ILE A 154 4.73 -8.84 6.35
N LYS A 155 5.93 -8.62 6.89
CA LYS A 155 6.18 -8.67 8.34
C LYS A 155 5.39 -7.60 9.11
N ILE A 156 5.34 -6.39 8.57
CA ILE A 156 4.60 -5.26 9.15
C ILE A 156 3.11 -5.61 9.18
N HIS A 157 2.56 -6.14 8.09
CA HIS A 157 1.17 -6.55 8.01
C HIS A 157 0.81 -7.69 8.98
N LYS A 158 1.71 -8.67 9.16
CA LYS A 158 1.54 -9.75 10.14
C LYS A 158 1.48 -9.20 11.58
N ASP A 159 2.37 -8.27 11.90
CA ASP A 159 2.41 -7.65 13.23
C ASP A 159 1.16 -6.80 13.49
N ILE A 160 0.65 -6.08 12.48
CA ILE A 160 -0.62 -5.35 12.59
C ILE A 160 -1.77 -6.31 12.80
N ALA A 161 -1.88 -7.36 11.98
CA ALA A 161 -2.95 -8.35 12.08
C ALA A 161 -3.02 -8.99 13.47
N LYS A 162 -1.86 -9.27 14.09
CA LYS A 162 -1.77 -9.82 15.44
C LYS A 162 -2.24 -8.85 16.53
N ASN A 163 -1.98 -7.55 16.35
CA ASN A 163 -2.21 -6.53 17.38
C ASN A 163 -3.50 -5.71 17.16
N PHE A 164 -4.19 -5.91 16.04
CA PHE A 164 -5.42 -5.19 15.73
C PHE A 164 -6.64 -5.89 16.33
N ASP A 165 -7.41 -5.16 17.13
CA ASP A 165 -8.67 -5.64 17.70
C ASP A 165 -9.81 -5.54 16.67
N GLY A 166 -9.88 -6.53 15.78
CA GLY A 166 -10.84 -6.61 14.69
C GLY A 166 -10.30 -7.42 13.50
N GLU A 167 -10.87 -7.21 12.32
CA GLU A 167 -10.36 -7.77 11.07
C GLU A 167 -9.47 -6.77 10.34
N TYR A 168 -8.21 -7.11 10.13
CA TYR A 168 -7.31 -6.32 9.28
C TYR A 168 -7.44 -6.75 7.82
N VAL A 169 -7.66 -5.77 6.94
CA VAL A 169 -7.85 -5.94 5.51
C VAL A 169 -6.92 -4.99 4.77
N ILE A 170 -6.24 -5.50 3.75
CA ILE A 170 -5.48 -4.68 2.82
C ILE A 170 -6.25 -4.65 1.50
N VAL A 171 -6.50 -3.46 0.99
CA VAL A 171 -7.15 -3.24 -0.29
C VAL A 171 -6.09 -2.80 -1.29
N VAL A 172 -6.01 -3.52 -2.41
CA VAL A 172 -5.08 -3.25 -3.51
C VAL A 172 -5.84 -3.03 -4.81
N PRO A 173 -5.34 -2.25 -5.77
CA PRO A 173 -5.98 -2.13 -7.08
C PRO A 173 -5.72 -3.40 -7.92
N THR A 174 -6.51 -3.58 -8.98
CA THR A 174 -6.18 -4.52 -10.06
C THR A 174 -4.93 -4.06 -10.78
N GLU A 175 -4.09 -5.01 -11.17
CA GLU A 175 -2.91 -4.79 -12.01
C GLU A 175 -3.23 -5.12 -13.48
N GLU A 176 -2.50 -4.51 -14.41
CA GLU A 176 -2.60 -4.86 -15.84
C GLU A 176 -2.11 -6.29 -16.10
N GLU A 177 -1.05 -6.69 -15.39
CA GLU A 177 -0.48 -8.02 -15.46
C GLU A 177 -0.89 -8.90 -14.28
N LEU A 178 -1.03 -10.19 -14.54
CA LEU A 178 -1.34 -11.18 -13.50
C LEU A 178 -0.10 -11.55 -12.64
N THR A 179 1.10 -11.29 -13.17
CA THR A 179 2.38 -11.71 -12.58
C THR A 179 2.59 -11.26 -11.14
N PRO A 180 2.33 -9.99 -10.75
CA PRO A 180 2.53 -9.53 -9.36
C PRO A 180 1.71 -10.35 -8.36
N PHE A 181 0.44 -10.61 -8.67
CA PHE A 181 -0.45 -11.43 -7.85
C PHE A 181 -0.01 -12.89 -7.77
N LEU A 182 0.46 -13.49 -8.86
CA LEU A 182 0.97 -14.87 -8.85
C LEU A 182 2.23 -15.01 -8.00
N ARG A 183 3.19 -14.09 -8.16
CA ARG A 183 4.42 -14.07 -7.34
C ARG A 183 4.09 -13.89 -5.87
N PHE A 184 3.20 -12.96 -5.54
CA PHE A 184 2.74 -12.76 -4.18
C PHE A 184 2.09 -14.02 -3.62
N PHE A 185 1.17 -14.64 -4.38
CA PHE A 185 0.47 -15.83 -3.94
C PHE A 185 1.42 -16.99 -3.67
N ALA A 186 2.36 -17.24 -4.59
CA ALA A 186 3.35 -18.31 -4.45
C ALA A 186 4.24 -18.13 -3.21
N ARG A 187 4.62 -16.89 -2.90
CA ARG A 187 5.57 -16.59 -1.81
C ARG A 187 4.93 -16.39 -0.44
N TYR A 188 3.74 -15.78 -0.39
CA TYR A 188 3.20 -15.21 0.86
C TYR A 188 1.76 -15.59 1.17
N SER A 189 1.07 -16.36 0.33
CA SER A 189 -0.36 -16.66 0.58
C SER A 189 -0.60 -17.42 1.88
N GLU A 190 0.29 -18.33 2.25
CA GLU A 190 0.18 -19.06 3.52
C GLU A 190 0.54 -18.18 4.73
N ASP A 191 1.49 -17.24 4.60
CA ASP A 191 1.76 -16.22 5.63
C ASP A 191 0.53 -15.37 5.93
N VAL A 192 -0.19 -14.93 4.89
CA VAL A 192 -1.42 -14.14 5.02
C VAL A 192 -2.49 -14.95 5.76
N LYS A 193 -2.70 -16.21 5.36
CA LYS A 193 -3.70 -17.10 5.98
C LYS A 193 -3.38 -17.37 7.45
N MET A 194 -2.12 -17.68 7.77
CA MET A 194 -1.67 -17.94 9.14
C MET A 194 -1.80 -16.71 10.03
N ALA A 195 -1.50 -15.52 9.51
CA ALA A 195 -1.65 -14.27 10.25
C ALA A 195 -3.10 -13.75 10.32
N GLY A 196 -4.01 -14.29 9.52
CA GLY A 196 -5.45 -14.04 9.62
C GLY A 196 -5.95 -12.71 9.04
N PHE A 197 -5.07 -11.92 8.40
CA PHE A 197 -5.48 -10.74 7.65
C PHE A 197 -5.94 -11.09 6.23
N LYS A 198 -6.56 -10.12 5.57
CA LYS A 198 -7.21 -10.32 4.27
C LYS A 198 -6.61 -9.38 3.24
N ILE A 199 -6.69 -9.79 1.98
CA ILE A 199 -6.31 -8.95 0.85
C ILE A 199 -7.48 -8.96 -0.13
N TRP A 200 -8.03 -7.78 -0.39
CA TRP A 200 -9.12 -7.56 -1.34
C TRP A 200 -8.62 -6.69 -2.49
N VAL A 201 -9.16 -6.94 -3.67
CA VAL A 201 -8.75 -6.29 -4.92
C VAL A 201 -9.89 -5.41 -5.39
N VAL A 202 -9.61 -4.13 -5.60
CA VAL A 202 -10.51 -3.18 -6.23
C VAL A 202 -10.16 -3.07 -7.70
N ASP A 203 -11.16 -3.17 -8.57
CA ASP A 203 -11.08 -2.75 -9.97
C ASP A 203 -11.52 -1.27 -10.02
N PRO A 204 -10.60 -0.29 -10.18
CA PRO A 204 -10.96 1.12 -10.14
C PRO A 204 -11.86 1.53 -11.32
N ILE A 205 -11.71 0.88 -12.48
CA ILE A 205 -12.48 1.15 -13.70
C ILE A 205 -13.92 0.67 -13.52
N LYS A 206 -14.11 -0.56 -13.04
CA LYS A 206 -15.44 -1.16 -12.86
C LYS A 206 -16.06 -0.82 -11.51
N ARG A 207 -15.35 -0.09 -10.64
CA ARG A 207 -15.75 0.30 -9.29
C ARG A 207 -16.30 -0.88 -8.48
N SER A 208 -15.55 -1.98 -8.49
CA SER A 208 -15.92 -3.21 -7.80
C SER A 208 -14.80 -3.73 -6.93
N ILE A 209 -15.15 -4.48 -5.89
CA ILE A 209 -14.21 -5.14 -5.01
C ILE A 209 -14.48 -6.64 -4.99
N ASP A 210 -13.41 -7.42 -4.94
CA ASP A 210 -13.43 -8.87 -4.85
C ASP A 210 -12.34 -9.37 -3.89
N PRO A 211 -12.54 -10.49 -3.18
CA PRO A 211 -11.52 -11.01 -2.30
C PRO A 211 -10.43 -11.70 -3.12
N PHE A 212 -9.16 -11.42 -2.81
CA PHE A 212 -8.02 -12.19 -3.32
C PHE A 212 -7.64 -13.27 -2.31
N ILE A 213 -7.44 -12.88 -1.05
CA ILE A 213 -7.24 -13.80 0.08
C ILE A 213 -8.18 -13.41 1.24
N GLY A 214 -9.03 -14.36 1.63
CA GLY A 214 -9.90 -14.27 2.81
C GLY A 214 -11.21 -13.51 2.60
N TYR A 215 -12.23 -13.90 3.37
CA TYR A 215 -13.59 -13.33 3.34
C TYR A 215 -13.94 -12.71 4.69
N PRO A 216 -14.79 -11.67 4.73
CA PRO A 216 -15.25 -11.08 5.98
C PRO A 216 -16.05 -12.10 6.82
N LYS A 217 -15.97 -11.98 8.15
CA LYS A 217 -16.85 -12.77 9.05
C LYS A 217 -18.29 -12.27 9.07
N ASP A 218 -18.54 -11.02 8.67
CA ASP A 218 -19.90 -10.53 8.49
C ASP A 218 -20.47 -11.03 7.16
N PHE A 219 -21.41 -11.99 7.24
CA PHE A 219 -22.09 -12.56 6.08
C PHE A 219 -22.84 -11.53 5.23
N ARG A 220 -23.23 -10.38 5.81
CA ARG A 220 -23.90 -9.28 5.09
C ARG A 220 -22.99 -8.63 4.05
N LEU A 221 -21.67 -8.72 4.24
CA LEU A 221 -20.67 -8.16 3.32
C LEU A 221 -20.37 -9.11 2.15
N ILE A 222 -20.60 -10.42 2.31
CA ILE A 222 -20.27 -11.42 1.27
C ILE A 222 -21.04 -11.15 -0.03
N SER A 223 -22.32 -10.75 0.06
CA SER A 223 -23.15 -10.45 -1.10
C SER A 223 -22.77 -9.15 -1.83
N ARG A 224 -21.85 -8.35 -1.26
CA ARG A 224 -21.39 -7.08 -1.83
C ARG A 224 -20.13 -7.21 -2.66
N PHE A 225 -19.45 -8.36 -2.63
CA PHE A 225 -18.42 -8.66 -3.61
C PHE A 225 -19.05 -8.91 -4.97
N LYS A 226 -18.35 -8.54 -6.04
CA LYS A 226 -18.87 -8.71 -7.40
C LYS A 226 -18.94 -10.19 -7.79
N ASN A 227 -17.92 -10.96 -7.48
CA ASN A 227 -17.75 -12.37 -7.86
C ASN A 227 -17.17 -13.21 -6.71
N PRO A 228 -17.89 -13.38 -5.59
CA PRO A 228 -17.37 -14.08 -4.43
C PRO A 228 -16.97 -15.54 -4.70
N LYS A 229 -17.61 -16.23 -5.67
CA LYS A 229 -17.31 -17.63 -6.02
C LYS A 229 -16.02 -17.80 -6.86
N LEU A 230 -15.69 -16.79 -7.67
CA LEU A 230 -14.58 -16.84 -8.61
C LEU A 230 -13.23 -16.75 -7.87
N ALA A 231 -13.18 -16.00 -6.78
CA ALA A 231 -12.06 -15.95 -5.84
C ALA A 231 -11.74 -17.30 -5.16
N THR A 232 -12.76 -18.09 -4.83
CA THR A 232 -12.56 -19.45 -4.28
C THR A 232 -11.95 -20.39 -5.32
N ILE A 233 -12.45 -20.32 -6.56
CA ILE A 233 -11.96 -21.13 -7.69
C ILE A 233 -10.52 -20.73 -8.03
N ILE A 234 -10.22 -19.44 -8.11
CA ILE A 234 -8.88 -18.91 -8.36
C ILE A 234 -7.88 -19.36 -7.26
N ASN A 235 -8.26 -19.31 -5.98
CA ASN A 235 -7.45 -19.84 -4.89
C ASN A 235 -7.10 -21.33 -5.07
N SER A 236 -8.06 -22.14 -5.56
CA SER A 236 -7.83 -23.56 -5.81
C SER A 236 -6.93 -23.80 -7.04
N LEU A 237 -7.09 -23.00 -8.11
CA LEU A 237 -6.32 -23.13 -9.35
C LEU A 237 -4.88 -22.64 -9.20
N TRP A 238 -4.64 -21.62 -8.38
CA TRP A 238 -3.29 -21.11 -8.15
C TRP A 238 -2.45 -22.03 -7.28
N ARG A 239 -3.05 -22.78 -6.34
CA ARG A 239 -2.34 -23.85 -5.62
C ARG A 239 -1.77 -24.89 -6.60
N VAL A 240 -2.59 -25.32 -7.57
CA VAL A 240 -2.19 -26.31 -8.59
C VAL A 240 -1.15 -25.73 -9.55
N LYS A 241 -1.26 -24.47 -9.97
CA LYS A 241 -0.30 -23.86 -10.90
C LYS A 241 1.05 -23.56 -10.26
N VAL A 242 1.10 -23.18 -8.98
CA VAL A 242 2.35 -22.86 -8.28
C VAL A 242 3.17 -24.10 -7.96
N GLU A 243 2.53 -25.26 -7.68
CA GLU A 243 3.23 -26.55 -7.57
C GLU A 243 3.97 -26.98 -8.86
N ASN A 244 3.67 -26.36 -10.00
CA ASN A 244 4.29 -26.65 -11.30
C ASN A 244 5.35 -25.60 -11.72
N ILE A 245 5.80 -24.73 -10.81
CA ILE A 245 6.86 -23.72 -11.05
C ILE A 245 8.09 -24.03 -10.18
N ASP A 246 8.36 -25.31 -9.92
CA ASP A 246 9.64 -25.81 -9.38
C ASP A 246 10.60 -26.18 -10.52
#